data_AF-M2RK49-F1
#
_entry.id   AF-M2RK49-F1
#
_cell.length_a   1.000
_cell.length_b   1.000
_cell.length_c   1.000
_cell.angle_alpha   90.00
_cell.angle_beta   90.00
_cell.angle_gamma   90.00
#
_symmetry.space_group_name_H-M   'P 1'
#
loop_
_entity.id
_entity.type
_entity.pdbx_description
1 polymer ?
#
loop_
_entity_poly.entity_id
_entity_poly.type
_entity_poly.pdbx_seq_one_letter_code
_entity_poly.pdbx_strand_id
1 'polypeptide(L)'
;MEISDKEILNEIITCNELRKEWNFDEIGIICIGYDEFIKKYPTNEIQNKVIYIHKNSIGLFFELIGQTYRVAMKNIREYPLECSTICLMINGDCSIAWNKRFELKINEISEMRFTECLSKRFKKGFLIYYYREMIYSKRNRLLKQEESKYEFNFITKAIAKYSRGYHLYKHLLWLIDHSHINHIYLDIMKWCEEGIINDSSDYSLMNIRKKVIETYYCIKLVNGSYTIKLNEINQQIKDFFILEYVWVSTLIHLNPQHESLWLYHYTISQLIKCIEPKLTKESKQQFNFTNYIKLIYEQKGCIKVSREFTELNISFINQYSFIPINSIEFQFLNYEKNRVSNQKVMRLVERRLTSNLD
;
A
#
# COMPACT_ATOMS: atom_id res chain seq x y z
N MET A 1 31.16 1.47 30.68
CA MET A 1 30.29 1.62 31.87
C MET A 1 29.48 0.34 32.04
N GLU A 2 29.51 -0.31 33.20
CA GLU A 2 28.60 -1.42 33.51
C GLU A 2 27.38 -0.86 34.26
N ILE A 3 26.19 -0.92 33.64
CA ILE A 3 24.93 -0.61 34.31
C ILE A 3 24.30 -1.93 34.74
N SER A 4 23.85 -2.03 35.99
CA SER A 4 23.22 -3.25 36.47
C SER A 4 21.82 -3.46 35.91
N ASP A 5 21.35 -4.71 35.85
CA ASP A 5 19.98 -5.04 35.45
C ASP A 5 18.92 -4.33 36.29
N LYS A 6 19.22 -4.10 37.58
CA LYS A 6 18.33 -3.40 38.52
C LYS A 6 18.22 -1.92 38.17
N GLU A 7 19.32 -1.28 37.82
CA GLU A 7 19.31 0.13 37.36
C GLU A 7 18.56 0.26 36.05
N ILE A 8 18.79 -0.62 35.07
CA ILE A 8 18.05 -0.62 33.79
C ILE A 8 16.56 -0.79 34.04
N LEU A 9 16.16 -1.75 34.87
CA LEU A 9 14.75 -1.95 35.18
C LEU A 9 14.16 -0.70 35.85
N ASN A 10 14.87 -0.11 36.81
CA ASN A 10 14.43 1.09 37.49
C ASN A 10 14.19 2.23 36.50
N GLU A 11 15.12 2.49 35.58
CA GLU A 11 14.96 3.52 34.55
C GLU A 11 13.77 3.27 33.61
N ILE A 12 13.53 2.01 33.22
CA ILE A 12 12.35 1.65 32.41
C ILE A 12 11.06 1.98 33.18
N ILE A 13 10.93 1.55 34.43
CA ILE A 13 9.69 1.70 35.19
C ILE A 13 9.49 3.11 35.75
N THR A 14 10.54 3.92 35.90
CA THR A 14 10.41 5.31 36.35
C THR A 14 10.27 6.30 35.20
N CYS A 15 10.42 5.86 33.94
CA CYS A 15 10.24 6.71 32.78
C CYS A 15 8.75 7.03 32.54
N ASN A 16 8.30 8.20 33.02
CA ASN A 16 6.92 8.66 32.89
C ASN A 16 6.44 8.72 31.44
N GLU A 17 7.33 9.02 30.48
CA GLU A 17 6.98 9.09 29.07
C GLU A 17 6.58 7.74 28.47
N LEU A 18 7.01 6.61 29.05
CA LEU A 18 6.54 5.28 28.63
C LEU A 18 5.13 4.95 29.13
N ARG A 19 4.62 5.69 30.12
CA ARG A 19 3.30 5.50 30.74
C ARG A 19 2.23 6.43 30.18
N LYS A 20 2.64 7.59 29.67
CA LYS A 20 1.75 8.59 29.09
C LYS A 20 1.24 8.14 27.72
N GLU A 21 0.24 8.87 27.23
CA GLU A 21 -0.18 8.73 25.84
C GLU A 21 0.99 9.06 24.90
N TRP A 22 1.19 8.21 23.89
CA TRP A 22 2.29 8.31 22.96
C TRP A 22 2.17 9.60 22.12
N ASN A 23 3.15 10.49 22.28
CA ASN A 23 3.24 11.74 21.54
C ASN A 23 4.56 11.91 20.75
N PHE A 24 5.42 10.91 20.76
CA PHE A 24 6.68 10.96 20.01
C PHE A 24 6.44 10.75 18.52
N ASP A 25 7.24 11.41 17.70
CA ASP A 25 7.25 11.30 16.25
C ASP A 25 8.21 10.20 15.77
N GLU A 26 9.25 9.90 16.55
CA GLU A 26 10.35 9.02 16.14
C GLU A 26 10.91 8.14 17.27
N ILE A 27 11.32 6.93 16.89
CA ILE A 27 12.04 5.97 17.75
C ILE A 27 13.44 5.74 17.16
N GLY A 28 14.47 6.13 17.91
CA GLY A 28 15.87 6.09 17.48
C GLY A 28 16.72 5.06 18.23
N ILE A 29 17.88 4.73 17.64
CA ILE A 29 19.01 4.11 18.37
C ILE A 29 20.20 5.05 18.29
N ILE A 30 20.78 5.32 19.45
CA ILE A 30 21.93 6.19 19.59
C ILE A 30 23.18 5.33 19.45
N CYS A 31 23.91 5.52 18.35
CA CYS A 31 25.11 4.75 18.03
C CYS A 31 26.41 5.36 18.57
N ILE A 32 26.33 6.48 19.28
CA ILE A 32 27.47 7.07 20.00
C ILE A 32 27.50 6.44 21.39
N GLY A 33 28.69 6.08 21.87
CA GLY A 33 28.83 5.49 23.21
C GLY A 33 28.35 6.45 24.28
N TYR A 34 27.78 5.94 25.37
CA TYR A 34 27.12 6.80 26.38
C TYR A 34 28.05 7.90 26.89
N ASP A 35 29.29 7.54 27.28
CA ASP A 35 30.26 8.49 27.83
C ASP A 35 30.68 9.57 26.79
N GLU A 36 30.74 9.21 25.52
CA GLU A 36 31.01 10.15 24.42
C GLU A 36 29.80 11.04 24.14
N PHE A 37 28.59 10.48 24.24
CA PHE A 37 27.34 11.21 24.07
C PHE A 37 27.16 12.27 25.16
N ILE A 38 27.41 11.93 26.43
CA ILE A 38 27.35 12.89 27.55
C ILE A 38 28.40 14.00 27.41
N LYS A 39 29.63 13.66 27.00
CA LYS A 39 30.69 14.66 26.75
C LYS A 39 30.30 15.65 25.64
N LYS A 40 29.63 15.16 24.60
CA LYS A 40 29.24 15.94 23.43
C LYS A 40 27.96 16.75 23.65
N TYR A 41 27.04 16.24 24.47
CA TYR A 41 25.74 16.85 24.78
C TYR A 41 25.53 16.99 26.29
N PRO A 42 26.29 17.86 26.97
CA PRO A 42 26.17 18.09 28.41
C PRO A 42 24.92 18.93 28.70
N THR A 43 23.76 18.30 28.77
CA THR A 43 22.48 18.95 29.12
C THR A 43 21.67 18.13 30.10
N ASN A 44 20.90 18.82 30.96
CA ASN A 44 20.01 18.27 32.00
C ASN A 44 18.83 17.42 31.46
N GLU A 45 18.78 17.12 30.15
CA GLU A 45 17.71 16.33 29.50
C GLU A 45 17.97 14.82 29.54
N ILE A 46 19.18 14.37 29.89
CA ILE A 46 19.46 12.95 30.13
C ILE A 46 18.89 12.56 31.49
N GLN A 47 17.61 12.19 31.52
CA GLN A 47 16.94 11.71 32.73
C GLN A 47 17.32 10.27 33.08
N ASN A 48 17.68 9.46 32.07
CA ASN A 48 17.97 8.03 32.19
C ASN A 48 19.21 7.67 31.36
N LYS A 49 20.05 6.73 31.84
CA LYS A 49 21.22 6.23 31.11
C LYS A 49 20.85 5.32 29.93
N VAL A 50 19.65 4.75 29.93
CA VAL A 50 19.15 3.78 28.94
C VAL A 50 18.24 4.45 27.91
N ILE A 51 17.38 5.37 28.35
CA ILE A 51 16.35 6.02 27.55
C ILE A 51 16.70 7.50 27.40
N TYR A 52 16.90 7.94 26.17
CA TYR A 52 17.11 9.34 25.84
C TYR A 52 15.84 9.93 25.24
N ILE A 53 15.47 11.13 25.68
CA ILE A 53 14.30 11.86 25.18
C ILE A 53 14.76 13.24 24.76
N HIS A 54 14.46 13.64 23.53
CA HIS A 54 14.76 14.97 23.03
C HIS A 54 13.66 15.44 22.09
N LYS A 55 13.03 16.56 22.45
CA LYS A 55 11.86 17.10 21.74
C LYS A 55 10.79 16.01 21.58
N ASN A 56 10.41 15.68 20.34
CA ASN A 56 9.42 14.65 20.02
C ASN A 56 10.07 13.31 19.63
N SER A 57 11.31 13.04 20.03
CA SER A 57 12.00 11.79 19.74
C SER A 57 12.38 11.04 21.02
N ILE A 58 12.25 9.72 20.98
CA ILE A 58 12.71 8.82 22.04
C ILE A 58 13.74 7.84 21.47
N GLY A 59 14.84 7.64 22.18
CA GLY A 59 15.97 6.82 21.72
C GLY A 59 16.52 5.89 22.80
N LEU A 60 17.13 4.80 22.37
CA LEU A 60 17.87 3.88 23.23
C LEU A 60 19.34 3.82 22.81
N PHE A 61 20.24 3.66 23.77
CA PHE A 61 21.67 3.54 23.50
C PHE A 61 22.01 2.15 22.92
N PHE A 62 22.71 2.12 21.79
CA PHE A 62 23.10 0.88 21.10
C PHE A 62 23.90 -0.06 22.01
N GLU A 63 24.84 0.49 22.78
CA GLU A 63 25.69 -0.27 23.71
C GLU A 63 24.89 -1.04 24.77
N LEU A 64 23.71 -0.52 25.13
CA LEU A 64 22.85 -1.08 26.18
C LEU A 64 21.67 -1.86 25.62
N ILE A 65 21.46 -1.89 24.30
CA ILE A 65 20.21 -2.39 23.69
C ILE A 65 19.95 -3.87 24.01
N GLY A 66 20.99 -4.71 24.00
CA GLY A 66 20.88 -6.14 24.28
C GLY A 66 20.51 -6.42 25.74
N GLN A 67 21.19 -5.75 26.67
CA GLN A 67 20.89 -5.87 28.10
C GLN A 67 19.50 -5.30 28.42
N THR A 68 19.17 -4.14 27.86
CA THR A 68 17.85 -3.48 28.00
C THR A 68 16.73 -4.38 27.52
N TYR A 69 16.87 -5.00 26.35
CA TYR A 69 15.89 -5.95 25.83
C TYR A 69 15.69 -7.15 26.76
N ARG A 70 16.79 -7.75 27.25
CA ARG A 70 16.74 -8.89 28.17
C ARG A 70 16.03 -8.52 29.48
N VAL A 71 16.35 -7.36 30.06
CA VAL A 71 15.73 -6.87 31.30
C VAL A 71 14.25 -6.59 31.09
N ALA A 72 13.86 -5.90 30.01
CA ALA A 72 12.47 -5.64 29.69
C ALA A 72 11.68 -6.94 29.48
N MET A 73 12.21 -7.89 28.71
CA MET A 73 11.56 -9.19 28.46
C MET A 73 11.36 -10.00 29.76
N LYS A 74 12.34 -10.00 30.66
CA LYS A 74 12.23 -10.70 31.96
C LYS A 74 11.11 -10.15 32.84
N ASN A 75 10.89 -8.84 32.79
CA ASN A 75 9.97 -8.13 33.70
C ASN A 75 8.63 -7.73 33.02
N ILE A 76 8.38 -8.15 31.78
CA ILE A 76 7.19 -7.77 31.01
C ILE A 76 5.87 -8.24 31.61
N ARG A 77 5.89 -9.20 32.53
CA ARG A 77 4.69 -9.62 33.27
C ARG A 77 4.34 -8.66 34.39
N GLU A 78 5.35 -8.10 35.05
CA GLU A 78 5.18 -7.20 36.20
C GLU A 78 4.93 -5.76 35.76
N TYR A 79 5.61 -5.31 34.70
CA TYR A 79 5.51 -3.95 34.14
C TYR A 79 5.15 -4.01 32.65
N PRO A 80 3.94 -4.48 32.30
CA PRO A 80 3.59 -4.86 30.93
C PRO A 80 3.57 -3.69 29.96
N LEU A 81 3.21 -2.48 30.38
CA LEU A 81 3.16 -1.33 29.48
C LEU A 81 4.59 -0.88 29.12
N GLU A 82 5.40 -0.55 30.12
CA GLU A 82 6.74 0.02 29.94
C GLU A 82 7.67 -0.99 29.27
N CYS A 83 7.70 -2.24 29.76
CA CYS A 83 8.58 -3.26 29.21
C CYS A 83 8.15 -3.68 27.80
N SER A 84 6.85 -3.76 27.49
CA SER A 84 6.43 -4.06 26.11
C SER A 84 6.79 -2.94 25.14
N THR A 85 6.65 -1.67 25.56
CA THR A 85 7.07 -0.51 24.76
C THR A 85 8.57 -0.61 24.42
N ILE A 86 9.42 -0.86 25.41
CA ILE A 86 10.87 -1.03 25.21
C ILE A 86 11.19 -2.21 24.30
N CYS A 87 10.58 -3.37 24.55
CA CYS A 87 10.78 -4.54 23.70
C CYS A 87 10.44 -4.26 22.23
N LEU A 88 9.36 -3.51 21.95
CA LEU A 88 8.94 -3.18 20.60
C LEU A 88 9.78 -2.07 19.96
N MET A 89 10.25 -1.08 20.72
CA MET A 89 11.22 -0.08 20.23
C MET A 89 12.52 -0.75 19.74
N ILE A 90 12.93 -1.84 20.38
CA ILE A 90 14.11 -2.63 20.03
C ILE A 90 13.81 -3.62 18.90
N ASN A 91 12.70 -4.36 19.01
CA ASN A 91 12.28 -5.39 18.08
C ASN A 91 10.76 -5.30 17.82
N GLY A 92 10.39 -4.67 16.70
CA GLY A 92 9.00 -4.50 16.28
C GLY A 92 8.24 -5.80 16.01
N ASP A 93 8.91 -6.95 15.93
CA ASP A 93 8.29 -8.28 15.76
C ASP A 93 8.30 -9.13 17.05
N CYS A 94 8.46 -8.50 18.23
CA CYS A 94 8.35 -9.21 19.51
C CYS A 94 6.89 -9.57 19.83
N SER A 95 6.47 -10.78 19.46
CA SER A 95 5.09 -11.28 19.65
C SER A 95 4.61 -11.26 21.11
N ILE A 96 5.50 -11.60 22.05
CA ILE A 96 5.19 -11.57 23.48
C ILE A 96 4.83 -10.15 23.93
N ALA A 97 5.55 -9.14 23.43
CA ALA A 97 5.26 -7.75 23.76
C ALA A 97 3.92 -7.29 23.14
N TRP A 98 3.64 -7.63 21.89
CA TRP A 98 2.34 -7.35 21.27
C TRP A 98 1.17 -7.99 22.02
N ASN A 99 1.31 -9.26 22.43
CA ASN A 99 0.29 -9.97 23.20
C ASN A 99 0.01 -9.26 24.53
N LYS A 100 1.07 -8.84 25.24
CA LYS A 100 0.92 -8.10 26.49
C LYS A 100 0.20 -6.77 26.28
N ARG A 101 0.52 -6.02 25.22
CA ARG A 101 -0.21 -4.77 24.90
C ARG A 101 -1.67 -5.00 24.57
N PHE A 102 -1.99 -6.08 23.88
CA PHE A 102 -3.37 -6.39 23.53
C PHE A 102 -4.27 -6.65 24.75
N GLU A 103 -3.70 -7.26 25.79
CA GLU A 103 -4.36 -7.47 27.10
C GLU A 103 -4.59 -6.16 27.87
N LEU A 104 -3.83 -5.10 27.56
CA LEU A 104 -3.94 -3.80 28.22
C LEU A 104 -5.04 -2.94 27.61
N LYS A 105 -5.70 -2.15 28.45
CA LYS A 105 -6.67 -1.12 28.03
C LYS A 105 -5.96 0.20 27.72
N ILE A 106 -5.14 0.22 26.67
CA ILE A 106 -4.42 1.41 26.21
C ILE A 106 -5.32 2.25 25.30
N ASN A 107 -5.17 3.58 25.34
CA ASN A 107 -5.83 4.49 24.41
C ASN A 107 -5.48 4.11 22.96
N GLU A 108 -6.50 3.87 22.13
CA GLU A 108 -6.32 3.42 20.75
C GLU A 108 -5.58 4.45 19.90
N ILE A 109 -5.87 5.75 20.05
CA ILE A 109 -5.18 6.82 19.30
C ILE A 109 -3.68 6.83 19.64
N SER A 110 -3.35 6.65 20.92
CA SER A 110 -1.97 6.50 21.37
C SER A 110 -1.31 5.28 20.72
N GLU A 111 -1.98 4.13 20.67
CA GLU A 111 -1.45 2.92 20.01
C GLU A 111 -1.24 3.10 18.50
N MET A 112 -2.14 3.83 17.84
CA MET A 112 -2.02 4.14 16.42
C MET A 112 -0.81 5.05 16.13
N ARG A 113 -0.49 5.99 17.02
CA ARG A 113 0.74 6.80 16.91
C ARG A 113 2.00 5.99 17.19
N PHE A 114 1.94 5.12 18.20
CA PHE A 114 3.07 4.27 18.56
C PHE A 114 3.44 3.30 17.41
N THR A 115 2.45 2.62 16.84
CA THR A 115 2.65 1.74 15.68
C THR A 115 3.13 2.51 14.44
N GLU A 116 2.73 3.77 14.27
CA GLU A 116 3.25 4.62 13.20
C GLU A 116 4.73 4.97 13.38
N CYS A 117 5.16 5.24 14.62
CA CYS A 117 6.58 5.43 14.93
C CYS A 117 7.39 4.16 14.71
N LEU A 118 6.85 3.01 15.12
CA LEU A 118 7.49 1.72 14.90
C LEU A 118 7.64 1.41 13.41
N SER A 119 6.65 1.70 12.57
CA SER A 119 6.73 1.42 11.14
C SER A 119 7.77 2.27 10.40
N LYS A 120 8.05 3.49 10.88
CA LYS A 120 9.15 4.34 10.38
C LYS A 120 10.51 3.65 10.58
N ARG A 121 10.67 2.89 11.67
CA ARG A 121 11.90 2.17 12.03
C ARG A 121 11.95 0.76 11.41
N PHE A 122 10.88 -0.01 11.57
CA PHE A 122 10.80 -1.41 11.17
C PHE A 122 9.99 -1.58 9.89
N LYS A 123 10.64 -1.35 8.74
CA LYS A 123 10.01 -1.43 7.40
C LYS A 123 9.40 -2.79 7.04
N LYS A 124 9.82 -3.85 7.72
CA LYS A 124 9.36 -5.24 7.51
C LYS A 124 8.56 -5.81 8.69
N GLY A 125 8.27 -4.99 9.72
CA GLY A 125 7.63 -5.47 10.95
C GLY A 125 6.18 -5.87 10.71
N PHE A 126 5.93 -7.12 10.32
CA PHE A 126 4.59 -7.62 9.99
C PHE A 126 3.63 -7.48 11.17
N LEU A 127 4.11 -7.72 12.40
CA LEU A 127 3.27 -7.67 13.59
C LEU A 127 2.76 -6.26 13.90
N ILE A 128 3.44 -5.20 13.43
CA ILE A 128 2.97 -3.82 13.58
C ILE A 128 1.65 -3.63 12.85
N TYR A 129 1.59 -4.08 11.58
CA TYR A 129 0.39 -3.94 10.75
C TYR A 129 -0.72 -4.84 11.25
N TYR A 130 -0.41 -6.08 11.62
CA TYR A 130 -1.38 -7.00 12.20
C TYR A 130 -2.00 -6.46 13.50
N TYR A 131 -1.19 -5.88 14.38
CA TYR A 131 -1.69 -5.27 15.61
C TYR A 131 -2.62 -4.07 15.32
N ARG A 132 -2.28 -3.22 14.33
CA ARG A 132 -3.17 -2.14 13.89
C ARG A 132 -4.52 -2.65 13.39
N GLU A 133 -4.53 -3.73 12.61
CA GLU A 133 -5.78 -4.38 12.16
C GLU A 133 -6.63 -4.80 13.37
N MET A 134 -5.99 -5.42 14.37
CA MET A 134 -6.67 -5.87 15.59
C MET A 134 -7.28 -4.73 16.42
N ILE A 135 -6.62 -3.56 16.50
CA ILE A 135 -7.17 -2.38 17.20
C ILE A 135 -8.54 -2.02 16.60
N TYR A 136 -8.63 -1.98 15.28
CA TYR A 136 -9.90 -1.69 14.61
C TYR A 136 -10.91 -2.85 14.69
N SER A 137 -10.45 -4.10 14.58
CA SER A 137 -11.33 -5.28 14.63
C SER A 137 -12.09 -5.42 15.95
N LYS A 138 -11.57 -4.92 17.08
CA LYS A 138 -12.28 -4.91 18.38
C LYS A 138 -13.66 -4.22 18.30
N ARG A 139 -13.84 -3.31 17.35
CA ARG A 139 -15.04 -2.48 17.22
C ARG A 139 -16.18 -3.17 16.46
N ASN A 140 -15.91 -4.33 15.83
CA ASN A 140 -16.86 -5.12 15.04
C ASN A 140 -17.72 -4.29 14.05
N ARG A 141 -17.09 -3.33 13.37
CA ARG A 141 -17.72 -2.44 12.39
C ARG A 141 -16.74 -2.05 11.30
N LEU A 142 -17.26 -1.57 10.17
CA LEU A 142 -16.45 -0.91 9.14
C LEU A 142 -15.85 0.39 9.67
N LEU A 143 -14.71 0.77 9.08
CA LEU A 143 -14.02 2.02 9.36
C LEU A 143 -14.86 3.23 8.91
N LYS A 144 -14.89 4.25 9.76
CA LYS A 144 -15.41 5.58 9.40
C LYS A 144 -14.51 6.22 8.34
N GLN A 145 -15.01 7.25 7.68
CA GLN A 145 -14.26 7.95 6.62
C GLN A 145 -12.91 8.48 7.10
N GLU A 146 -12.88 9.14 8.26
CA GLU A 146 -11.64 9.69 8.84
C GLU A 146 -10.62 8.58 9.15
N GLU A 147 -11.08 7.47 9.72
CA GLU A 147 -10.26 6.28 10.02
C GLU A 147 -9.70 5.66 8.73
N SER A 148 -10.55 5.54 7.69
CA SER A 148 -10.16 4.97 6.40
C SER A 148 -9.09 5.82 5.72
N LYS A 149 -9.25 7.14 5.73
CA LYS A 149 -8.27 8.09 5.16
C LYS A 149 -6.98 8.14 5.96
N TYR A 150 -7.07 8.08 7.29
CA TYR A 150 -5.91 8.02 8.16
C TYR A 150 -5.06 6.77 7.88
N GLU A 151 -5.69 5.58 7.82
CA GLU A 151 -4.97 4.35 7.50
C GLU A 151 -4.43 4.34 6.07
N PHE A 152 -5.18 4.85 5.09
CA PHE A 152 -4.72 4.97 3.72
C PHE A 152 -3.44 5.84 3.63
N ASN A 153 -3.43 7.00 4.28
CA ASN A 153 -2.26 7.88 4.32
C ASN A 153 -1.08 7.24 5.06
N PHE A 154 -1.34 6.52 6.14
CA PHE A 154 -0.32 5.79 6.88
C PHE A 154 0.35 4.72 6.01
N ILE A 155 -0.43 3.85 5.38
CA ILE A 155 0.09 2.71 4.65
C ILE A 155 0.79 3.11 3.34
N THR A 156 0.26 4.10 2.62
CA THR A 156 0.89 4.61 1.39
C THR A 156 2.22 5.30 1.66
N LYS A 157 2.35 6.05 2.77
CA LYS A 157 3.65 6.59 3.23
C LYS A 157 4.65 5.48 3.56
N ALA A 158 4.20 4.38 4.14
CA ALA A 158 5.07 3.23 4.42
C ALA A 158 5.52 2.56 3.11
N ILE A 159 4.61 2.36 2.14
CA ILE A 159 4.92 1.78 0.82
C ILE A 159 5.92 2.66 0.07
N ALA A 160 5.77 3.99 0.10
CA ALA A 160 6.71 4.91 -0.55
C ALA A 160 8.16 4.74 -0.04
N LYS A 161 8.35 4.35 1.23
CA LYS A 161 9.67 4.08 1.81
C LYS A 161 10.17 2.66 1.59
N TYR A 162 9.28 1.72 1.24
CA TYR A 162 9.58 0.30 1.03
C TYR A 162 8.57 -0.33 0.04
N SER A 163 8.74 -0.04 -1.25
CA SER A 163 7.77 -0.34 -2.30
C SER A 163 7.53 -1.83 -2.58
N ARG A 164 8.38 -2.73 -2.06
CA ARG A 164 8.26 -4.18 -2.23
C ARG A 164 7.82 -4.91 -0.94
N GLY A 165 7.24 -4.18 0.01
CA GLY A 165 6.73 -4.75 1.26
C GLY A 165 5.41 -5.48 1.06
N TYR A 166 5.45 -6.80 0.87
CA TYR A 166 4.25 -7.65 0.73
C TYR A 166 3.20 -7.39 1.83
N HIS A 167 3.64 -7.29 3.09
CA HIS A 167 2.75 -7.04 4.22
C HIS A 167 2.06 -5.67 4.15
N LEU A 168 2.67 -4.68 3.49
CA LEU A 168 2.09 -3.35 3.33
C LEU A 168 0.90 -3.38 2.36
N TYR A 169 1.07 -4.05 1.22
CA TYR A 169 -0.02 -4.25 0.27
C TYR A 169 -1.12 -5.15 0.84
N LYS A 170 -0.75 -6.16 1.64
CA LYS A 170 -1.72 -6.97 2.38
C LYS A 170 -2.57 -6.10 3.33
N HIS A 171 -1.96 -5.17 4.04
CA HIS A 171 -2.68 -4.24 4.91
C HIS A 171 -3.59 -3.28 4.13
N LEU A 172 -3.15 -2.83 2.94
CA LEU A 172 -3.99 -2.03 2.06
C LEU A 172 -5.20 -2.82 1.52
N LEU A 173 -5.03 -4.11 1.20
CA LEU A 173 -6.14 -5.01 0.86
C LEU A 173 -7.11 -5.17 2.04
N TRP A 174 -6.59 -5.34 3.26
CA TRP A 174 -7.41 -5.37 4.47
C TRP A 174 -8.22 -4.09 4.62
N LEU A 175 -7.61 -2.92 4.41
CA LEU A 175 -8.29 -1.62 4.47
C LEU A 175 -9.44 -1.53 3.46
N ILE A 176 -9.24 -2.03 2.23
CA ILE A 176 -10.30 -2.09 1.21
C ILE A 176 -11.47 -2.96 1.67
N ASP A 177 -11.20 -4.09 2.33
CA ASP A 177 -12.23 -5.00 2.81
C ASP A 177 -12.93 -4.52 4.10
N HIS A 178 -12.32 -3.60 4.87
CA HIS A 178 -12.80 -3.14 6.18
C HIS A 178 -13.25 -1.67 6.21
N SER A 179 -13.30 -1.00 5.06
CA SER A 179 -13.83 0.35 4.91
C SER A 179 -15.05 0.36 3.98
N HIS A 180 -15.88 1.39 4.08
CA HIS A 180 -16.75 1.71 2.95
C HIS A 180 -15.85 2.22 1.82
N ILE A 181 -15.76 1.47 0.72
CA ILE A 181 -14.85 1.79 -0.39
C ILE A 181 -15.03 3.23 -0.91
N ASN A 182 -16.25 3.79 -0.88
CA ASN A 182 -16.53 5.19 -1.23
C ASN A 182 -15.70 6.22 -0.44
N HIS A 183 -15.23 5.87 0.76
CA HIS A 183 -14.41 6.74 1.59
C HIS A 183 -13.01 7.01 1.02
N ILE A 184 -12.46 6.05 0.27
CA ILE A 184 -11.06 6.01 -0.18
C ILE A 184 -10.90 5.62 -1.66
N TYR A 185 -12.00 5.40 -2.39
CA TYR A 185 -11.99 4.97 -3.79
C TYR A 185 -11.13 5.89 -4.66
N LEU A 186 -11.43 7.19 -4.65
CA LEU A 186 -10.70 8.17 -5.47
C LEU A 186 -9.22 8.27 -5.07
N ASP A 187 -8.95 8.22 -3.75
CA ASP A 187 -7.60 8.31 -3.21
C ASP A 187 -6.74 7.11 -3.65
N ILE A 188 -7.27 5.88 -3.57
CA ILE A 188 -6.54 4.68 -4.01
C ILE A 188 -6.39 4.67 -5.53
N MET A 189 -7.45 4.99 -6.29
CA MET A 189 -7.39 4.99 -7.76
C MET A 189 -6.31 5.95 -8.27
N LYS A 190 -6.27 7.17 -7.73
CA LYS A 190 -5.22 8.15 -8.04
C LYS A 190 -3.83 7.65 -7.66
N TRP A 191 -3.66 7.13 -6.44
CA TRP A 191 -2.37 6.61 -5.98
C TRP A 191 -1.85 5.44 -6.83
N CYS A 192 -2.73 4.51 -7.23
CA CYS A 192 -2.37 3.43 -8.14
C CYS A 192 -1.97 3.96 -9.51
N GLU A 193 -2.68 4.96 -10.04
CA GLU A 193 -2.37 5.60 -11.32
C GLU A 193 -0.98 6.25 -11.30
N GLU A 194 -0.67 7.04 -10.26
CA GLU A 194 0.67 7.64 -10.04
C GLU A 194 1.76 6.57 -10.02
N GLY A 195 1.55 5.53 -9.22
CA GLY A 195 2.54 4.48 -9.05
C GLY A 195 2.76 3.67 -10.34
N ILE A 196 1.70 3.34 -11.08
CA ILE A 196 1.81 2.56 -12.33
C ILE A 196 2.47 3.38 -13.44
N ILE A 197 2.20 4.69 -13.53
CA ILE A 197 2.86 5.56 -14.50
C ILE A 197 4.37 5.67 -14.21
N ASN A 198 4.75 5.67 -12.92
CA ASN A 198 6.15 5.75 -12.49
C ASN A 198 6.89 4.40 -12.59
N ASP A 199 6.23 3.28 -12.27
CA ASP A 199 6.74 1.92 -12.38
C ASP A 199 5.64 0.99 -12.91
N SER A 200 5.55 0.89 -14.23
CA SER A 200 4.54 0.04 -14.87
C SER A 200 4.85 -1.46 -14.74
N SER A 201 6.00 -1.85 -14.16
CA SER A 201 6.30 -3.25 -13.85
C SER A 201 5.67 -3.72 -12.52
N ASP A 202 5.15 -2.81 -11.70
CA ASP A 202 4.59 -3.13 -10.39
C ASP A 202 3.22 -3.82 -10.48
N TYR A 203 3.26 -5.15 -10.37
CA TYR A 203 2.06 -5.99 -10.31
C TYR A 203 1.17 -5.69 -9.09
N SER A 204 1.77 -5.25 -7.98
CA SER A 204 1.05 -5.05 -6.72
C SER A 204 0.07 -3.88 -6.85
N LEU A 205 0.49 -2.78 -7.48
CA LEU A 205 -0.37 -1.62 -7.75
C LEU A 205 -1.54 -1.97 -8.67
N MET A 206 -1.30 -2.75 -9.72
CA MET A 206 -2.38 -3.21 -10.63
C MET A 206 -3.36 -4.13 -9.92
N ASN A 207 -2.86 -5.01 -9.04
CA ASN A 207 -3.72 -5.89 -8.24
C ASN A 207 -4.55 -5.09 -7.22
N ILE A 208 -4.00 -4.05 -6.60
CA ILE A 208 -4.78 -3.13 -5.75
C ILE A 208 -5.84 -2.40 -6.56
N ARG A 209 -5.47 -1.81 -7.71
CA ARG A 209 -6.41 -1.09 -8.58
C ARG A 209 -7.56 -1.98 -9.03
N LYS A 210 -7.25 -3.21 -9.46
CA LYS A 210 -8.22 -4.28 -9.75
C LYS A 210 -9.17 -4.50 -8.57
N LYS A 211 -8.64 -4.76 -7.38
CA LYS A 211 -9.44 -5.06 -6.19
C LYS A 211 -10.37 -3.91 -5.81
N VAL A 212 -9.92 -2.66 -5.96
CA VAL A 212 -10.77 -1.48 -5.74
C VAL A 212 -11.93 -1.42 -6.73
N ILE A 213 -11.67 -1.65 -8.01
CA ILE A 213 -12.72 -1.72 -9.06
C ILE A 213 -13.73 -2.83 -8.73
N GLU A 214 -13.24 -4.02 -8.38
CA GLU A 214 -14.10 -5.15 -8.02
C GLU A 214 -15.00 -4.83 -6.83
N THR A 215 -14.43 -4.28 -5.76
CA THR A 215 -15.18 -3.91 -4.56
C THR A 215 -16.17 -2.77 -4.84
N TYR A 216 -15.75 -1.71 -5.54
CA TYR A 216 -16.58 -0.53 -5.81
C TYR A 216 -17.79 -0.84 -6.68
N TYR A 217 -17.61 -1.64 -7.75
CA TYR A 217 -18.69 -2.00 -8.66
C TYR A 217 -19.38 -3.33 -8.31
N CYS A 218 -19.16 -3.87 -7.10
CA CYS A 218 -19.74 -5.13 -6.65
C CYS A 218 -19.53 -6.31 -7.63
N ILE A 219 -18.31 -6.41 -8.20
CA ILE A 219 -17.93 -7.49 -9.11
C ILE A 219 -17.24 -8.60 -8.31
N LYS A 220 -17.56 -9.85 -8.61
CA LYS A 220 -16.96 -11.04 -7.97
C LYS A 220 -16.45 -12.02 -8.99
N LEU A 221 -15.27 -12.58 -8.72
CA LEU A 221 -14.77 -13.75 -9.44
C LEU A 221 -15.40 -15.02 -8.85
N VAL A 222 -16.19 -15.74 -9.64
CA VAL A 222 -16.86 -16.99 -9.28
C VAL A 222 -16.51 -18.03 -10.34
N ASN A 223 -15.93 -19.16 -9.93
CA ASN A 223 -15.54 -20.26 -10.82
C ASN A 223 -14.71 -19.80 -12.04
N GLY A 224 -13.74 -18.90 -11.81
CA GLY A 224 -12.88 -18.36 -12.88
C GLY A 224 -13.53 -17.33 -13.80
N SER A 225 -14.80 -16.95 -13.56
CA SER A 225 -15.53 -15.95 -14.35
C SER A 225 -15.97 -14.77 -13.49
N TYR A 226 -15.90 -13.55 -14.04
CA TYR A 226 -16.41 -12.37 -13.34
C TYR A 226 -17.93 -12.30 -13.44
N THR A 227 -18.55 -11.90 -12.32
CA THR A 227 -19.99 -11.70 -12.18
C THR A 227 -20.24 -10.36 -11.50
N ILE A 228 -21.14 -9.55 -12.06
CA ILE A 228 -21.49 -8.24 -11.50
C ILE A 228 -22.84 -8.29 -10.81
N LYS A 229 -22.91 -7.84 -9.55
CA LYS A 229 -24.15 -7.83 -8.77
C LYS A 229 -25.06 -6.62 -9.03
N LEU A 230 -24.55 -5.55 -9.63
CA LEU A 230 -25.35 -4.35 -9.93
C LEU A 230 -26.53 -4.70 -10.85
N ASN A 231 -27.74 -4.26 -10.50
CA ASN A 231 -28.95 -4.54 -11.29
C ASN A 231 -28.94 -3.82 -12.64
N GLU A 232 -28.43 -2.60 -12.66
CA GLU A 232 -28.33 -1.74 -13.84
C GLU A 232 -26.92 -1.18 -13.96
N ILE A 233 -26.47 -0.96 -15.20
CA ILE A 233 -25.19 -0.35 -15.52
C ILE A 233 -25.47 0.91 -16.31
N ASN A 234 -25.23 2.06 -15.69
CA ASN A 234 -25.43 3.35 -16.34
C ASN A 234 -24.25 3.70 -17.27
N GLN A 235 -24.42 4.77 -18.06
CA GLN A 235 -23.41 5.24 -19.01
C GLN A 235 -22.09 5.60 -18.34
N GLN A 236 -22.09 6.18 -17.13
CA GLN A 236 -20.87 6.55 -16.41
C GLN A 236 -19.99 5.32 -16.07
N ILE A 237 -20.62 4.21 -15.65
CA ILE A 237 -19.90 2.96 -15.37
C ILE A 237 -19.29 2.41 -16.67
N LYS A 238 -20.05 2.44 -17.76
CA LYS A 238 -19.57 2.02 -19.08
C LYS A 238 -18.36 2.85 -19.52
N ASP A 239 -18.45 4.16 -19.42
CA ASP A 239 -17.38 5.08 -19.80
C ASP A 239 -16.12 4.80 -18.98
N PHE A 240 -16.25 4.61 -17.66
CA PHE A 240 -15.12 4.24 -16.79
C PHE A 240 -14.37 3.00 -17.31
N PHE A 241 -15.05 1.90 -17.62
CA PHE A 241 -14.38 0.67 -18.07
C PHE A 241 -13.73 0.82 -19.45
N ILE A 242 -14.35 1.56 -20.37
CA ILE A 242 -13.75 1.86 -21.68
C ILE A 242 -12.48 2.69 -21.50
N LEU A 243 -12.52 3.70 -20.63
CA LEU A 243 -11.38 4.56 -20.35
C LEU A 243 -10.24 3.79 -19.65
N GLU A 244 -10.57 2.93 -18.69
CA GLU A 244 -9.60 2.08 -18.01
C GLU A 244 -8.88 1.16 -19.01
N TYR A 245 -9.64 0.58 -19.94
CA TYR A 245 -9.11 -0.25 -21.01
C TYR A 245 -8.18 0.54 -21.94
N VAL A 246 -8.61 1.71 -22.40
CA VAL A 246 -7.82 2.60 -23.25
C VAL A 246 -6.53 3.06 -22.56
N TRP A 247 -6.62 3.39 -21.28
CA TRP A 247 -5.49 3.81 -20.47
C TRP A 247 -4.42 2.72 -20.37
N VAL A 248 -4.80 1.48 -19.98
CA VAL A 248 -3.83 0.38 -19.91
C VAL A 248 -3.29 -0.03 -21.29
N SER A 249 -4.11 0.02 -22.36
CA SER A 249 -3.62 -0.20 -23.74
C SER A 249 -2.57 0.83 -24.14
N THR A 250 -2.75 2.09 -23.74
CA THR A 250 -1.76 3.16 -23.97
C THR A 250 -0.46 2.87 -23.21
N LEU A 251 -0.55 2.45 -21.95
CA LEU A 251 0.65 2.07 -21.19
C LEU A 251 1.36 0.85 -21.78
N ILE A 252 0.64 -0.14 -22.32
CA ILE A 252 1.24 -1.28 -23.04
C ILE A 252 1.98 -0.79 -24.29
N HIS A 253 1.45 0.19 -25.01
CA HIS A 253 2.16 0.77 -26.16
C HIS A 253 3.51 1.35 -25.77
N LEU A 254 3.54 2.06 -24.64
CA LEU A 254 4.73 2.74 -24.11
C LEU A 254 5.73 1.77 -23.47
N ASN A 255 5.23 0.77 -22.73
CA ASN A 255 6.02 -0.19 -21.95
C ASN A 255 5.63 -1.64 -22.26
N PRO A 256 5.70 -2.06 -23.54
CA PRO A 256 5.20 -3.35 -24.02
C PRO A 256 5.92 -4.56 -23.42
N GLN A 257 7.11 -4.35 -22.85
CA GLN A 257 7.90 -5.38 -22.17
C GLN A 257 7.42 -5.72 -20.76
N HIS A 258 6.54 -4.91 -20.14
CA HIS A 258 6.07 -5.13 -18.78
C HIS A 258 4.85 -6.06 -18.75
N GLU A 259 5.08 -7.32 -18.37
CA GLU A 259 4.06 -8.38 -18.28
C GLU A 259 2.85 -7.99 -17.39
N SER A 260 3.10 -7.24 -16.31
CA SER A 260 2.09 -6.71 -15.40
C SER A 260 0.96 -5.96 -16.14
N LEU A 261 1.31 -5.06 -17.07
CA LEU A 261 0.35 -4.28 -17.85
C LEU A 261 -0.57 -5.17 -18.69
N TRP A 262 -0.01 -6.22 -19.28
CA TRP A 262 -0.78 -7.17 -20.09
C TRP A 262 -1.74 -8.00 -19.25
N LEU A 263 -1.30 -8.45 -18.06
CA LEU A 263 -2.16 -9.16 -17.10
C LEU A 263 -3.31 -8.27 -16.62
N TYR A 264 -3.02 -6.99 -16.38
CA TYR A 264 -4.04 -6.02 -16.01
C TYR A 264 -5.02 -5.74 -17.15
N HIS A 265 -4.52 -5.50 -18.37
CA HIS A 265 -5.33 -5.34 -19.58
C HIS A 265 -6.26 -6.54 -19.83
N TYR A 266 -5.75 -7.76 -19.69
CA TYR A 266 -6.57 -8.97 -19.76
C TYR A 266 -7.69 -8.94 -18.70
N THR A 267 -7.35 -8.60 -17.46
CA THR A 267 -8.33 -8.50 -16.38
C THR A 267 -9.42 -7.49 -16.71
N ILE A 268 -9.07 -6.27 -17.14
CA ILE A 268 -10.05 -5.25 -17.54
C ILE A 268 -10.92 -5.73 -18.69
N SER A 269 -10.35 -6.43 -19.68
CA SER A 269 -11.10 -7.03 -20.79
C SER A 269 -12.16 -8.03 -20.29
N GLN A 270 -11.84 -8.84 -19.28
CA GLN A 270 -12.78 -9.79 -18.69
C GLN A 270 -13.87 -9.10 -17.86
N LEU A 271 -13.53 -8.01 -17.16
CA LEU A 271 -14.51 -7.19 -16.44
C LEU A 271 -15.47 -6.51 -17.41
N ILE A 272 -14.99 -6.02 -18.55
CA ILE A 272 -15.81 -5.46 -19.63
C ILE A 272 -16.81 -6.49 -20.17
N LYS A 273 -16.35 -7.70 -20.48
CA LYS A 273 -17.24 -8.78 -20.93
C LYS A 273 -18.33 -9.11 -19.91
N CYS A 274 -18.04 -8.96 -18.62
CA CYS A 274 -19.00 -9.19 -17.55
C CYS A 274 -20.13 -8.14 -17.54
N ILE A 275 -19.84 -6.89 -17.90
CA ILE A 275 -20.82 -5.80 -17.89
C ILE A 275 -21.63 -5.70 -19.17
N GLU A 276 -21.08 -6.17 -20.30
CA GLU A 276 -21.67 -6.04 -21.64
C GLU A 276 -23.13 -6.56 -21.75
N PRO A 277 -23.51 -7.72 -21.18
CA PRO A 277 -24.89 -8.23 -21.25
C PRO A 277 -25.92 -7.36 -20.50
N LYS A 278 -25.49 -6.50 -19.58
CA LYS A 278 -26.37 -5.58 -18.85
C LYS A 278 -26.53 -4.23 -19.55
N LEU A 279 -25.69 -3.92 -20.53
CA LEU A 279 -25.75 -2.71 -21.35
C LEU A 279 -26.78 -2.80 -22.50
N THR A 280 -27.11 -4.03 -22.93
CA THR A 280 -27.98 -4.30 -24.09
C THR A 280 -29.47 -4.08 -23.83
N LYS A 281 -29.88 -3.77 -22.60
CA LYS A 281 -31.28 -3.43 -22.30
C LYS A 281 -31.69 -2.01 -22.75
N GLU A 282 -30.74 -1.09 -22.96
CA GLU A 282 -31.06 0.31 -23.30
C GLU A 282 -30.42 0.84 -24.59
N SER A 283 -29.44 0.15 -25.18
CA SER A 283 -28.73 0.65 -26.38
C SER A 283 -28.89 -0.27 -27.60
N LYS A 284 -29.44 0.26 -28.69
CA LYS A 284 -29.60 -0.43 -30.00
C LYS A 284 -28.28 -0.68 -30.74
N GLN A 285 -27.15 -0.16 -30.25
CA GLN A 285 -25.82 -0.44 -30.77
C GLN A 285 -25.00 -1.18 -29.72
N GLN A 286 -24.80 -2.48 -29.93
CA GLN A 286 -23.75 -3.23 -29.24
C GLN A 286 -22.40 -2.55 -29.54
N PHE A 287 -21.74 -2.04 -28.51
CA PHE A 287 -20.35 -1.64 -28.63
C PHE A 287 -19.53 -2.92 -28.90
N ASN A 288 -19.07 -3.09 -30.13
CA ASN A 288 -18.37 -4.31 -30.53
C ASN A 288 -16.90 -4.24 -30.07
N PHE A 289 -16.66 -4.68 -28.83
CA PHE A 289 -15.33 -4.74 -28.22
C PHE A 289 -14.33 -5.55 -29.05
N THR A 290 -14.79 -6.60 -29.73
CA THR A 290 -13.95 -7.39 -30.63
C THR A 290 -13.44 -6.55 -31.81
N ASN A 291 -14.27 -5.69 -32.38
CA ASN A 291 -13.85 -4.76 -33.43
C ASN A 291 -12.93 -3.66 -32.88
N TYR A 292 -13.18 -3.18 -31.66
CA TYR A 292 -12.31 -2.21 -30.99
C TYR A 292 -10.90 -2.78 -30.72
N ILE A 293 -10.81 -4.02 -30.24
CA ILE A 293 -9.56 -4.76 -30.07
C ILE A 293 -8.88 -4.97 -31.44
N LYS A 294 -9.61 -5.37 -32.48
CA LYS A 294 -9.06 -5.53 -33.84
C LYS A 294 -8.54 -4.22 -34.45
N LEU A 295 -9.05 -3.06 -34.03
CA LEU A 295 -8.51 -1.75 -34.44
C LEU A 295 -7.18 -1.43 -33.74
N ILE A 296 -6.97 -1.90 -32.51
CA ILE A 296 -5.73 -1.75 -31.74
C ILE A 296 -4.67 -2.77 -32.16
N TYR A 297 -5.10 -3.96 -32.59
CA TYR A 297 -4.25 -5.07 -33.02
C TYR A 297 -4.32 -5.22 -34.55
N GLU A 298 -3.38 -4.65 -35.30
CA GLU A 298 -3.27 -4.95 -36.74
C GLU A 298 -2.96 -6.43 -36.98
N GLN A 299 -3.48 -6.97 -38.10
CA GLN A 299 -3.40 -8.36 -38.58
C GLN A 299 -1.98 -8.92 -38.83
N LYS A 300 -0.93 -8.35 -38.26
CA LYS A 300 0.47 -8.78 -38.42
C LYS A 300 1.21 -9.00 -37.10
N GLY A 301 0.48 -9.20 -35.99
CA GLY A 301 1.09 -9.58 -34.71
C GLY A 301 2.00 -8.49 -34.13
N CYS A 302 1.68 -7.21 -34.38
CA CYS A 302 2.37 -6.08 -33.79
C CYS A 302 1.31 -5.11 -33.26
N ILE A 303 1.36 -4.77 -31.96
CA ILE A 303 0.55 -3.67 -31.44
C ILE A 303 1.13 -2.38 -32.00
N LYS A 304 0.48 -1.86 -33.04
CA LYS A 304 0.53 -0.43 -33.34
C LYS A 304 -0.71 0.16 -32.71
N VAL A 305 -0.58 0.68 -31.48
CA VAL A 305 -1.46 1.77 -31.11
C VAL A 305 -1.09 2.89 -32.06
N SER A 306 -1.95 3.18 -33.04
CA SER A 306 -1.62 4.22 -34.02
C SER A 306 -1.45 5.54 -33.27
N ARG A 307 -0.54 6.40 -33.72
CA ARG A 307 -0.39 7.75 -33.17
C ARG A 307 -1.73 8.48 -33.14
N GLU A 308 -2.57 8.28 -34.15
CA GLU A 308 -3.94 8.76 -34.23
C GLU A 308 -4.82 8.21 -33.09
N PHE A 309 -4.74 6.91 -32.78
CA PHE A 309 -5.46 6.32 -31.64
C PHE A 309 -4.95 6.88 -30.31
N THR A 310 -3.64 7.03 -30.14
CA THR A 310 -3.07 7.61 -28.91
C THR A 310 -3.47 9.08 -28.76
N GLU A 311 -3.37 9.90 -29.80
CA GLU A 311 -3.76 11.32 -29.80
C GLU A 311 -5.27 11.52 -29.59
N LEU A 312 -6.12 10.72 -30.26
CA LEU A 312 -7.57 10.73 -30.03
C LEU A 312 -7.91 10.40 -28.58
N ASN A 313 -7.29 9.36 -28.04
CA ASN A 313 -7.58 8.89 -26.69
C ASN A 313 -6.93 9.74 -25.60
N ILE A 314 -5.82 10.45 -25.85
CA ILE A 314 -5.23 11.40 -24.89
C ILE A 314 -6.27 12.44 -24.47
N SER A 315 -7.10 12.94 -25.40
CA SER A 315 -8.17 13.90 -25.09
C SER A 315 -9.25 13.31 -24.17
N PHE A 316 -9.61 12.03 -24.35
CA PHE A 316 -10.56 11.31 -23.50
C PHE A 316 -9.94 10.93 -22.15
N ILE A 317 -8.69 10.46 -22.12
CA ILE A 317 -7.98 10.15 -20.87
C ILE A 317 -7.83 11.44 -20.04
N ASN A 318 -7.55 12.59 -20.65
CA ASN A 318 -7.46 13.89 -19.96
C ASN A 318 -8.78 14.32 -19.27
N GLN A 319 -9.93 13.82 -19.71
CA GLN A 319 -11.22 14.16 -19.10
C GLN A 319 -11.51 13.37 -17.82
N TYR A 320 -10.87 12.22 -17.63
CA TYR A 320 -11.26 11.25 -16.59
C TYR A 320 -10.08 10.65 -15.80
N SER A 321 -8.85 10.85 -16.24
CA SER A 321 -7.64 10.54 -15.48
C SER A 321 -7.56 11.44 -14.26
N PHE A 322 -7.11 10.88 -13.14
CA PHE A 322 -6.98 11.62 -11.89
C PHE A 322 -5.77 12.57 -11.89
N ILE A 323 -4.97 12.57 -12.97
CA ILE A 323 -3.75 13.37 -13.14
C ILE A 323 -3.60 13.79 -14.61
N PRO A 324 -3.36 15.08 -14.91
CA PRO A 324 -3.04 15.52 -16.26
C PRO A 324 -1.78 14.83 -16.83
N ILE A 325 -1.88 14.35 -18.08
CA ILE A 325 -0.96 13.44 -18.79
C ILE A 325 0.44 13.99 -19.16
N ASN A 326 0.89 15.12 -18.63
CA ASN A 326 2.18 15.70 -19.05
C ASN A 326 3.38 14.73 -18.90
N SER A 327 3.27 13.69 -18.05
CA SER A 327 4.25 12.61 -17.92
C SER A 327 4.15 11.50 -18.98
N ILE A 328 2.94 11.16 -19.44
CA ILE A 328 2.69 10.14 -20.48
C ILE A 328 3.08 10.67 -21.86
N GLU A 329 2.87 11.96 -22.13
CA GLU A 329 3.32 12.61 -23.37
C GLU A 329 4.86 12.58 -23.52
N PHE A 330 5.58 12.84 -22.43
CA PHE A 330 7.06 12.74 -22.41
C PHE A 330 7.55 11.29 -22.60
N GLN A 331 6.87 10.32 -22.00
CA GLN A 331 7.16 8.88 -22.22
C GLN A 331 6.87 8.46 -23.67
N PHE A 332 5.80 8.97 -24.27
CA PHE A 332 5.44 8.75 -25.67
C PHE A 332 6.52 9.29 -26.62
N LEU A 333 6.94 10.54 -26.42
CA LEU A 333 8.02 11.16 -27.21
C LEU A 333 9.36 10.43 -27.06
N ASN A 334 9.64 9.83 -25.90
CA ASN A 334 10.83 9.00 -25.68
C ASN A 334 10.73 7.60 -26.29
N TYR A 335 9.54 6.99 -26.29
CA TYR A 335 9.29 5.71 -26.95
C TYR A 335 9.43 5.82 -28.47
N GLU A 336 8.86 6.87 -29.08
CA GLU A 336 9.00 7.12 -30.53
C GLU A 336 10.47 7.25 -30.95
N LYS A 337 11.32 7.82 -30.09
CA LYS A 337 12.76 7.96 -30.32
C LYS A 337 13.54 6.64 -30.22
N ASN A 338 13.04 5.63 -29.49
CA ASN A 338 13.83 4.47 -29.05
C ASN A 338 13.20 3.10 -29.36
N ARG A 339 12.32 2.99 -30.38
CA ARG A 339 11.56 1.77 -30.75
C ARG A 339 12.29 0.44 -30.45
N VAL A 340 11.84 -0.28 -29.42
CA VAL A 340 12.26 -1.66 -29.10
C VAL A 340 11.18 -2.64 -29.59
N SER A 341 11.60 -3.77 -30.16
CA SER A 341 10.69 -4.81 -30.69
C SER A 341 10.07 -5.65 -29.57
N ASN A 342 8.75 -5.88 -29.63
CA ASN A 342 7.95 -6.49 -28.55
C ASN A 342 7.50 -7.94 -28.80
N GLN A 343 8.12 -8.59 -29.79
CA GLN A 343 7.66 -9.89 -30.29
C GLN A 343 7.66 -10.99 -29.21
N LYS A 344 8.60 -10.95 -28.24
CA LYS A 344 8.74 -11.99 -27.22
C LYS A 344 7.64 -11.93 -26.14
N VAL A 345 7.26 -10.73 -25.69
CA VAL A 345 6.19 -10.55 -24.70
C VAL A 345 4.82 -10.78 -25.34
N MET A 346 4.63 -10.32 -26.59
CA MET A 346 3.41 -10.60 -27.35
C MET A 346 3.12 -12.10 -27.47
N ARG A 347 4.12 -12.93 -27.83
CA ARG A 347 3.93 -14.38 -27.92
C ARG A 347 3.58 -15.04 -26.58
N LEU A 348 4.07 -14.48 -25.47
CA LEU A 348 3.81 -15.00 -24.12
C LEU A 348 2.38 -14.66 -23.66
N VAL A 349 1.91 -13.47 -24.01
CA VAL A 349 0.52 -13.03 -23.77
C VAL A 349 -0.45 -13.77 -24.68
N GLU A 350 -0.19 -13.84 -25.99
CA GLU A 350 -1.00 -14.64 -26.93
C GLU A 350 -1.16 -16.07 -26.43
N ARG A 351 -0.07 -16.76 -26.06
CA ARG A 351 -0.14 -18.11 -25.50
C ARG A 351 -1.06 -18.22 -24.29
N ARG A 352 -1.03 -17.27 -23.35
CA ARG A 352 -1.89 -17.30 -22.14
C ARG A 352 -3.33 -16.87 -22.41
N LEU A 353 -3.56 -16.04 -23.44
CA LEU A 353 -4.90 -15.66 -23.88
C LEU A 353 -5.59 -16.76 -24.69
N THR A 354 -4.82 -17.52 -25.49
CA THR A 354 -5.35 -18.62 -26.31
C THR A 354 -5.38 -19.95 -25.57
N SER A 355 -4.54 -20.18 -24.55
CA SER A 355 -4.54 -21.45 -23.78
C SER A 355 -5.76 -21.64 -22.89
N ASN A 356 -6.64 -20.64 -22.75
CA ASN A 356 -7.91 -20.73 -22.02
C ASN A 356 -9.12 -20.79 -22.96
N LEU A 357 -8.89 -20.99 -24.27
CA LEU A 357 -9.93 -21.12 -25.30
C LEU A 357 -10.01 -22.53 -25.91
N ASP A 358 -9.25 -23.50 -25.37
CA ASP A 358 -9.37 -24.92 -25.70
C ASP A 358 -9.85 -25.72 -24.47
#